data_AF-A0A831YFP8-F1
#
_entry.id   AF-A0A831YFP8-F1
#
_cell.length_a   1.000
_cell.length_b   1.000
_cell.length_c   1.000
_cell.angle_alpha   90.00
_cell.angle_beta   90.00
_cell.angle_gamma   90.00
#
_symmetry.space_group_name_H-M   'P 1'
#
loop_
_entity.id
_entity.type
_entity.pdbx_description
1 polymer ?
#
loop_
_entity_poly.entity_id
_entity_poly.type
_entity_poly.pdbx_seq_one_letter_code
_entity_poly.pdbx_strand_id
1 'polypeptide(L)'
;MDIYSAKTFSDAGQFLSELDAQIKQLEDLVKAVGAELEGLKPSLERYRRLQELLKRFSGGSGERSAPLEITGLQLYVDPNPMVRYEILEESYRHMVDLLSVLKKVREVAQSVIREGGLESLRITVQYKNGVPVKLLVTG
;
A
#
# COMPACT_ATOMS: atom_id res chain seq x y z
N MET A 1 11.53 -11.61 -2.82
CA MET A 1 11.06 -13.02 -2.89
C MET A 1 9.56 -12.98 -2.72
N ASP A 2 8.80 -13.59 -3.63
CA ASP A 2 7.35 -13.63 -3.50
C ASP A 2 6.95 -14.64 -2.42
N ILE A 3 6.03 -14.24 -1.53
CA ILE A 3 5.46 -15.12 -0.50
C ILE A 3 4.11 -15.62 -1.00
N TYR A 4 3.96 -16.94 -1.03
CA TYR A 4 2.68 -17.59 -1.33
C TYR A 4 2.07 -18.15 -0.05
N SER A 5 0.79 -17.91 0.15
CA SER A 5 0.00 -18.52 1.22
C SER A 5 -1.33 -19.04 0.66
N ALA A 6 -2.03 -19.87 1.44
CA ALA A 6 -3.35 -20.36 1.07
C ALA A 6 -4.27 -20.38 2.27
N LYS A 7 -5.55 -20.12 2.04
CA LYS A 7 -6.59 -20.15 3.06
C LYS A 7 -7.88 -20.76 2.52
N THR A 8 -8.50 -21.62 3.31
CA THR A 8 -9.77 -22.26 2.96
C THR A 8 -10.90 -21.60 3.74
N PHE A 9 -11.99 -21.33 3.04
CA PHE A 9 -13.24 -20.76 3.54
C PHE A 9 -14.34 -21.79 3.41
N SER A 10 -15.28 -21.82 4.36
CA SER A 10 -16.40 -22.79 4.30
C SER A 10 -17.32 -22.54 3.11
N ASP A 11 -17.41 -21.28 2.67
CA ASP A 11 -18.24 -20.82 1.58
C ASP A 11 -17.59 -19.59 0.91
N ALA A 12 -18.10 -19.24 -0.27
CA ALA A 12 -17.61 -18.10 -1.04
C ALA A 12 -17.90 -16.74 -0.37
N GLY A 13 -18.97 -16.67 0.43
CA GLY A 13 -19.40 -15.46 1.12
C GLY A 13 -18.38 -14.99 2.17
N GLN A 14 -17.78 -15.94 2.91
CA GLN A 14 -16.71 -15.62 3.86
C GLN A 14 -15.47 -15.04 3.18
N PHE A 15 -15.08 -15.63 2.05
CA PHE A 15 -13.95 -15.09 1.27
C PHE A 15 -14.22 -13.66 0.79
N LEU A 16 -15.39 -13.41 0.20
CA LEU A 16 -15.75 -12.07 -0.29
C LEU A 16 -15.82 -11.06 0.86
N SER A 17 -16.37 -11.46 2.01
CA SER A 17 -16.45 -10.59 3.20
C SER A 17 -15.08 -10.21 3.74
N GLU A 18 -14.14 -11.15 3.76
CA GLU A 18 -12.76 -10.88 4.18
C GLU A 18 -12.04 -9.95 3.19
N LEU A 19 -12.25 -10.16 1.88
CA LEU A 19 -11.68 -9.30 0.85
C LEU A 19 -12.25 -7.88 0.93
N ASP A 20 -13.56 -7.73 1.15
CA ASP A 20 -14.20 -6.43 1.37
C ASP A 20 -13.64 -5.72 2.61
N ALA A 21 -13.37 -6.45 3.70
CA ALA A 21 -12.76 -5.90 4.90
C ALA A 21 -11.31 -5.42 4.65
N GLN A 22 -10.51 -6.20 3.90
CA GLN A 22 -9.15 -5.81 3.53
C GLN A 22 -9.13 -4.56 2.63
N ILE A 23 -10.05 -4.49 1.65
CA ILE A 23 -10.22 -3.31 0.80
C ILE A 23 -10.52 -2.08 1.66
N LYS A 24 -11.48 -2.18 2.58
CA LYS A 24 -11.87 -1.07 3.44
C LYS A 24 -10.71 -0.59 4.33
N GLN A 25 -9.98 -1.52 4.95
CA GLN A 25 -8.80 -1.17 5.75
C GLN A 25 -7.75 -0.44 4.92
N LEU A 26 -7.51 -0.88 3.69
CA LEU A 26 -6.55 -0.23 2.80
C LEU A 26 -7.05 1.15 2.32
N GLU A 27 -8.35 1.31 2.07
CA GLU A 27 -8.96 2.63 1.78
C GLU A 27 -8.73 3.63 2.90
N ASP A 28 -8.94 3.21 4.15
CA ASP A 28 -8.74 4.06 5.33
C ASP A 28 -7.26 4.48 5.46
N LEU A 29 -6.33 3.55 5.21
CA LEU A 29 -4.88 3.82 5.22
C LEU A 29 -4.46 4.77 4.09
N VAL A 30 -4.94 4.54 2.86
CA VAL A 30 -4.69 5.43 1.71
C VAL A 30 -5.18 6.84 2.03
N LYS A 31 -6.37 6.98 2.62
CA LYS A 31 -6.90 8.29 3.01
C LYS A 31 -6.06 8.96 4.08
N ALA A 32 -5.62 8.23 5.11
CA ALA A 32 -4.80 8.76 6.19
C ALA A 32 -3.43 9.26 5.68
N VAL A 33 -2.71 8.43 4.92
CA VAL A 33 -1.39 8.79 4.38
C VAL A 33 -1.50 9.89 3.32
N GLY A 34 -2.56 9.86 2.49
CA GLY A 34 -2.84 10.94 1.55
C GLY A 34 -3.04 12.29 2.24
N ALA A 35 -3.79 12.32 3.35
CA ALA A 35 -3.96 13.54 4.15
C ALA A 35 -2.64 14.03 4.77
N GLU A 36 -1.78 13.11 5.22
CA GLU A 36 -0.45 13.46 5.74
C GLU A 36 0.45 14.07 4.64
N LEU A 37 0.46 13.47 3.44
CA LEU A 37 1.19 14.00 2.29
C LEU A 37 0.75 15.41 1.90
N GLU A 38 -0.57 15.65 1.86
CA GLU A 38 -1.12 17.00 1.62
C GLU A 38 -0.65 17.99 2.69
N GLY A 39 -0.63 17.57 3.96
CA GLY A 39 -0.13 18.37 5.08
C GLY A 39 1.36 18.72 5.00
N LEU A 40 2.17 17.92 4.30
CA LEU A 40 3.61 18.15 4.13
C LEU A 40 3.95 19.13 3.00
N LYS A 41 3.05 19.36 2.03
CA LYS A 41 3.32 20.23 0.88
C LYS A 41 3.80 21.64 1.25
N PRO A 42 3.20 22.36 2.22
CA PRO A 42 3.66 23.70 2.59
C PRO A 42 5.09 23.70 3.15
N SER A 43 5.44 22.69 3.96
CA SER A 43 6.79 22.53 4.52
C SER A 43 7.80 22.18 3.44
N LEU A 44 7.41 21.34 2.47
CA LEU A 44 8.23 20.98 1.32
C LEU A 44 8.55 22.19 0.43
N GLU A 45 7.55 23.02 0.14
CA GLU A 45 7.75 24.26 -0.63
C GLU A 45 8.69 25.24 0.07
N ARG A 46 8.49 25.47 1.38
CA ARG A 46 9.38 26.32 2.18
C ARG A 46 10.81 25.78 2.16
N TYR A 47 10.98 24.47 2.34
CA TYR A 47 12.28 23.81 2.32
C TYR A 47 12.99 23.97 0.97
N ARG A 48 12.27 23.78 -0.15
CA ARG A 48 12.80 23.99 -1.50
C ARG A 48 13.27 25.43 -1.74
N ARG A 49 12.47 26.42 -1.35
CA ARG A 49 12.84 27.86 -1.46
C ARG A 49 14.11 28.18 -0.68
N LEU A 50 14.24 27.66 0.55
CA LEU A 50 15.44 27.87 1.36
C LEU A 50 16.67 27.21 0.73
N GLN A 51 16.54 25.98 0.22
CA GLN A 51 17.63 25.30 -0.49
C GLN A 51 18.09 26.08 -1.74
N GLU A 52 17.15 26.64 -2.51
CA GLU A 52 17.47 27.48 -3.67
C GLU A 52 18.19 28.77 -3.28
N LEU A 53 17.79 29.42 -2.18
CA LEU A 53 18.49 30.59 -1.65
C LEU A 53 19.90 30.23 -1.21
N LEU A 54 20.08 29.17 -0.43
CA LEU A 54 21.39 28.74 0.07
C LEU A 54 22.35 28.38 -1.06
N LYS A 55 21.89 27.72 -2.12
CA LYS A 55 22.70 27.44 -3.32
C LYS A 55 23.29 28.69 -3.98
N ARG A 56 22.67 29.86 -3.82
CA ARG A 56 23.18 31.14 -4.35
C ARG A 56 24.33 31.71 -3.51
N PHE A 57 24.43 31.31 -2.23
CA PHE A 57 25.40 31.84 -1.27
C PHE A 57 26.50 30.83 -0.88
N SER A 58 26.22 29.53 -0.98
CA SER A 58 27.16 28.45 -0.70
C SER A 58 27.24 27.48 -1.88
N GLY A 59 28.44 27.18 -2.38
CA GLY A 59 28.68 26.23 -3.47
C GLY A 59 28.45 24.74 -3.11
N GLY A 60 27.82 24.45 -1.97
CA GLY A 60 27.58 23.08 -1.47
C GLY A 60 26.10 22.73 -1.46
N SER A 61 25.77 21.54 -1.96
CA SER A 61 24.44 20.93 -1.85
C SER A 61 24.18 20.49 -0.41
N GLY A 62 23.03 20.89 0.17
CA GLY A 62 22.62 20.50 1.52
C GLY A 62 22.64 18.98 1.73
N GLU A 63 23.14 18.55 2.89
CA GLU A 63 23.25 17.15 3.29
C GLU A 63 21.86 16.48 3.31
N ARG A 64 21.75 15.30 2.70
CA ARG A 64 20.59 14.42 2.86
C ARG A 64 20.59 13.89 4.30
N SER A 65 19.44 13.86 4.95
CA SER A 65 19.26 13.17 6.23
C SER A 65 19.45 11.67 6.00
N ALA A 66 20.67 11.16 6.17
CA ALA A 66 20.99 9.75 5.94
C ALA A 66 20.36 8.87 7.04
N PRO A 67 19.83 7.69 6.71
CA PRO A 67 19.30 6.77 7.70
C PRO A 67 20.41 6.14 8.56
N LEU A 68 20.05 5.77 9.79
CA LEU A 68 20.79 4.80 10.60
C LEU A 68 20.31 3.39 10.21
N GLU A 69 21.24 2.53 9.79
CA GLU A 69 20.95 1.14 9.42
C GLU A 69 21.09 0.21 10.63
N ILE A 70 20.00 -0.48 10.99
CA ILE A 70 19.98 -1.44 12.09
C ILE A 70 19.44 -2.77 11.55
N THR A 71 20.32 -3.73 11.29
CA THR A 71 19.94 -5.09 10.87
C THR A 71 18.98 -5.14 9.65
N GLY A 72 19.13 -4.19 8.71
CA GLY A 72 18.27 -4.07 7.53
C GLY A 72 17.01 -3.22 7.73
N LEU A 73 16.83 -2.60 8.89
CA LEU A 73 15.84 -1.56 9.15
C LEU A 73 16.49 -0.18 9.05
N GLN A 74 15.91 0.70 8.23
CA GLN A 74 16.31 2.11 8.13
C GLN A 74 15.56 2.97 9.16
N LEU A 75 16.31 3.61 10.05
CA LEU A 75 15.78 4.58 11.01
C LEU A 75 16.17 6.01 10.61
N TYR A 76 15.17 6.87 10.42
CA TYR A 76 15.36 8.29 10.20
C TYR A 76 14.96 9.07 11.47
N VAL A 77 15.90 9.82 12.05
CA VAL A 77 15.63 10.74 13.16
C VAL A 77 15.50 12.15 12.60
N ASP A 78 14.34 12.77 12.81
CA ASP A 78 13.99 14.10 12.28
C ASP A 78 14.33 14.29 10.78
N PRO A 79 13.82 13.43 9.88
CA PRO A 79 14.07 13.58 8.47
C PRO A 79 13.58 14.94 7.98
N ASN A 80 14.38 15.58 7.12
CA ASN A 80 13.94 16.81 6.48
C ASN A 80 12.64 16.57 5.67
N PRO A 81 11.85 17.64 5.41
CA PRO A 81 10.53 17.50 4.77
C PRO A 81 10.54 16.78 3.41
N MET A 82 11.65 16.84 2.66
CA MET A 82 11.79 16.15 1.37
C MET A 82 11.91 14.64 1.56
N VAL A 83 12.80 14.19 2.44
CA VAL A 83 12.98 12.76 2.76
C VAL A 83 11.69 12.15 3.33
N ARG A 84 11.04 12.86 4.26
CA ARG A 84 9.76 12.39 4.83
C ARG A 84 8.67 12.25 3.75
N TYR A 85 8.57 13.24 2.86
CA TYR A 85 7.60 13.20 1.77
C TYR A 85 7.86 12.03 0.82
N GLU A 86 9.12 11.80 0.43
CA GLU A 86 9.50 10.71 -0.49
C GLU A 86 9.11 9.32 0.05
N ILE A 87 9.43 9.05 1.33
CA ILE A 87 9.10 7.77 1.99
C ILE A 87 7.58 7.52 2.03
N LEU A 88 6.81 8.54 2.39
CA LEU A 88 5.36 8.44 2.46
C LEU A 88 4.71 8.36 1.07
N GLU A 89 5.25 9.08 0.07
CA GLU A 89 4.75 9.06 -1.30
C GLU A 89 4.96 7.68 -1.94
N GLU A 90 6.11 7.06 -1.72
CA GLU A 90 6.37 5.69 -2.17
C GLU A 90 5.34 4.72 -1.58
N SER A 91 5.14 4.78 -0.26
CA SER A 91 4.15 3.96 0.43
C SER A 91 2.73 4.20 -0.10
N TYR A 92 2.36 5.47 -0.30
CA TYR A 92 1.05 5.86 -0.82
C TYR A 92 0.78 5.30 -2.22
N ARG A 93 1.76 5.41 -3.15
CA ARG A 93 1.62 4.85 -4.50
C ARG A 93 1.38 3.35 -4.45
N HIS A 94 2.18 2.61 -3.68
CA HIS A 94 2.02 1.16 -3.54
C HIS A 94 0.65 0.78 -2.96
N MET A 95 0.16 1.52 -1.96
CA MET A 95 -1.17 1.27 -1.38
C MET A 95 -2.29 1.54 -2.39
N VAL A 96 -2.21 2.61 -3.19
CA VAL A 96 -3.20 2.92 -4.23
C VAL A 96 -3.22 1.85 -5.32
N ASP A 97 -2.04 1.39 -5.76
CA ASP A 97 -1.92 0.33 -6.76
C ASP A 97 -2.52 -0.99 -6.23
N LEU A 98 -2.16 -1.38 -5.01
CA LEU A 98 -2.69 -2.58 -4.36
C LEU A 98 -4.23 -2.48 -4.19
N LEU A 99 -4.74 -1.33 -3.79
CA LEU A 99 -6.17 -1.10 -3.63
C LEU A 99 -6.92 -1.28 -4.97
N SER A 100 -6.37 -0.75 -6.05
CA SER A 100 -6.91 -0.93 -7.41
C SER A 100 -6.95 -2.40 -7.82
N VAL A 101 -5.87 -3.15 -7.52
CA VAL A 101 -5.81 -4.59 -7.78
C VAL A 101 -6.86 -5.35 -6.96
N LEU A 102 -6.96 -5.11 -5.65
CA LEU A 102 -7.90 -5.82 -4.78
C LEU A 102 -9.35 -5.56 -5.18
N LYS A 103 -9.71 -4.32 -5.54
CA LYS A 103 -11.05 -3.98 -6.05
C LYS A 103 -11.40 -4.77 -7.32
N LYS A 104 -10.48 -4.83 -8.28
CA LYS A 104 -10.68 -5.62 -9.51
C LYS A 104 -10.81 -7.11 -9.22
N VAL A 105 -9.95 -7.66 -8.36
CA VAL A 105 -10.01 -9.07 -7.94
C VAL A 105 -11.36 -9.36 -7.29
N ARG A 106 -11.86 -8.47 -6.43
CA ARG A 106 -13.15 -8.59 -5.77
C ARG A 106 -14.31 -8.61 -6.76
N GLU A 107 -14.32 -7.70 -7.72
CA GLU A 107 -15.34 -7.65 -8.77
C GLU A 107 -15.36 -8.94 -9.61
N VAL A 108 -14.19 -9.39 -10.08
CA VAL A 108 -14.06 -10.61 -10.87
C VAL A 108 -14.47 -11.84 -10.06
N ALA A 109 -14.01 -11.95 -8.81
CA ALA A 109 -14.37 -13.07 -7.94
C ALA A 109 -15.88 -13.13 -7.71
N GLN A 110 -16.51 -11.98 -7.45
CA GLN A 110 -17.96 -11.92 -7.26
C GLN A 110 -18.72 -12.38 -8.51
N SER A 111 -18.33 -11.93 -9.71
CA SER A 111 -18.93 -12.35 -10.97
C SER A 111 -18.78 -13.86 -11.18
N VAL A 112 -17.57 -14.41 -11.03
CA VAL A 112 -17.31 -15.85 -11.19
C VAL A 112 -18.11 -16.69 -10.19
N ILE A 113 -18.14 -16.28 -8.92
CA ILE A 113 -18.88 -17.00 -7.87
C ILE A 113 -20.38 -17.01 -8.18
N ARG A 114 -20.95 -15.86 -8.57
CA ARG A 114 -22.39 -15.71 -8.83
C ARG A 114 -22.82 -16.41 -10.11
N GLU A 115 -22.08 -16.23 -11.20
CA GLU A 115 -22.41 -16.82 -12.50
C GLU A 115 -22.19 -18.34 -12.49
N GLY A 116 -21.20 -18.81 -11.71
CA GLY A 116 -20.92 -20.23 -11.54
C GLY A 116 -21.81 -20.94 -10.51
N GLY A 117 -22.67 -20.22 -9.76
CA GLY A 117 -23.49 -20.82 -8.70
C GLY A 117 -22.65 -21.44 -7.57
N LEU A 118 -21.53 -20.80 -7.21
CA LEU A 118 -20.51 -21.35 -6.31
C LEU A 118 -20.66 -20.85 -4.87
N GLU A 119 -21.75 -20.15 -4.55
CA GLU A 119 -21.90 -19.38 -3.31
C GLU A 119 -21.77 -20.24 -2.06
N SER A 120 -22.32 -21.47 -2.09
CA SER A 120 -22.33 -22.40 -0.97
C SER A 120 -21.17 -23.40 -0.96
N LEU A 121 -20.28 -23.33 -1.95
CA LEU A 121 -19.18 -24.28 -2.08
C LEU A 121 -17.97 -23.84 -1.25
N ARG A 122 -17.23 -24.83 -0.74
CA ARG A 122 -15.95 -24.59 -0.08
C ARG A 122 -14.94 -24.05 -1.08
N ILE A 123 -14.30 -22.94 -0.73
CA ILE A 123 -13.29 -22.28 -1.57
C ILE A 123 -11.95 -22.24 -0.85
N THR A 124 -10.89 -22.64 -1.54
CA THR A 124 -9.51 -22.39 -1.12
C THR A 124 -8.88 -21.34 -2.01
N VAL A 125 -8.32 -20.30 -1.40
CA VAL A 125 -7.73 -19.16 -2.08
C VAL A 125 -6.23 -19.18 -1.89
N GLN A 126 -5.49 -19.13 -3.00
CA GLN A 126 -4.06 -18.87 -2.97
C GLN A 126 -3.83 -17.36 -3.02
N TYR A 127 -2.95 -16.88 -2.16
CA TYR A 127 -2.48 -15.51 -2.11
C TYR A 127 -1.03 -15.42 -2.56
N LYS A 128 -0.69 -14.34 -3.26
CA LYS A 128 0.68 -13.93 -3.59
C LYS A 128 0.90 -12.56 -2.96
N ASN A 129 1.80 -12.46 -1.99
CA ASN A 129 2.07 -11.23 -1.24
C ASN A 129 0.78 -10.60 -0.66
N GLY A 130 -0.13 -11.44 -0.15
CA GLY A 130 -1.42 -11.01 0.40
C GLY A 130 -2.52 -10.73 -0.63
N VAL A 131 -2.26 -10.80 -1.93
CA VAL A 131 -3.27 -10.61 -2.99
C VAL A 131 -3.83 -11.97 -3.43
N PRO A 132 -5.16 -12.17 -3.48
CA PRO A 132 -5.73 -13.39 -4.05
C PRO A 132 -5.36 -13.56 -5.52
N VAL A 133 -4.81 -14.71 -5.88
CA VAL A 133 -4.36 -15.02 -7.26
C VAL A 133 -4.98 -16.28 -7.85
N LYS A 134 -5.51 -17.19 -7.03
CA LYS A 134 -6.24 -18.38 -7.50
C LYS A 134 -7.38 -18.73 -6.55
N LEU A 135 -8.50 -19.15 -7.12
CA LEU A 135 -9.62 -19.76 -6.42
C LEU A 135 -9.68 -21.24 -6.80
N LEU A 136 -9.70 -22.10 -5.80
CA LEU A 136 -9.94 -23.54 -5.94
C LEU A 136 -11.28 -23.82 -5.30
N VAL A 137 -12.19 -24.39 -6.08
CA VAL A 137 -13.53 -24.73 -5.63
C VAL A 137 -13.62 -26.24 -5.52
N THR A 138 -14.07 -26.73 -4.38
CA THR A 138 -14.26 -28.16 -4.14
C THR A 138 -15.70 -28.38 -3.70
N GLY A 139 -16.46 -29.09 -4.53
CA GLY A 139 -17.84 -29.51 -4.30
C GLY A 139 -17.99 -31.00 -4.60
#